data_AF-A0A7S2TEP0-F1
#
_entry.id   AF-A0A7S2TEP0-F1
#
_cell.length_a   1.000
_cell.length_b   1.000
_cell.length_c   1.000
_cell.angle_alpha   90.00
_cell.angle_beta   90.00
_cell.angle_gamma   90.00
#
_symmetry.space_group_name_H-M   'P 1'
#
loop_
_entity.id
_entity.type
_entity.pdbx_description
1 polymer ?
#
loop_
_entity_poly.entity_id
_entity_poly.type
_entity_poly.pdbx_seq_one_letter_code
_entity_poly.pdbx_strand_id
1 'polypeptide(L)'
;ETFTAAIKLCAEKKLAYVHIMDGLAFGFHKLGEPFTLKMARDIIKEVQGENVVTSIIGNCGYTKEKGNEAISSGDADMIAYGRPWIANPDLVYRFKENVALTEVEG
;
A
#
# COMPACT_ATOMS: atom_id res chain seq x y z
N GLU A 1 -4.41 16.44 8.75
CA GLU A 1 -3.96 17.67 8.05
C GLU A 1 -2.58 17.51 7.41
N THR A 2 -1.52 17.12 8.14
CA THR A 2 -0.15 17.04 7.60
C THR A 2 0.04 16.02 6.46
N PHE A 3 -0.49 14.79 6.59
CA PHE A 3 -0.36 13.76 5.53
C PHE A 3 -1.10 14.14 4.24
N THR A 4 -2.26 14.78 4.36
CA THR A 4 -3.03 15.27 3.21
C THR A 4 -2.21 16.28 2.40
N ALA A 5 -1.60 17.27 3.06
CA ALA A 5 -0.77 18.27 2.39
C ALA A 5 0.43 17.64 1.66
N ALA A 6 1.11 16.67 2.29
CA ALA A 6 2.22 15.97 1.67
C ALA A 6 1.79 15.16 0.42
N ILE A 7 0.68 14.42 0.50
CA ILE A 7 0.15 13.65 -0.64
C ILE A 7 -0.28 14.57 -1.78
N LYS A 8 -0.93 15.70 -1.46
CA LYS A 8 -1.29 16.72 -2.47
C LYS A 8 -0.04 17.24 -3.19
N LEU A 9 1.01 17.59 -2.45
CA LEU A 9 2.27 18.03 -3.05
C LEU A 9 2.90 16.96 -3.95
N CYS A 10 2.90 15.69 -3.52
CA CYS A 10 3.38 14.58 -4.36
C CYS A 10 2.58 14.46 -5.66
N ALA A 11 1.25 14.59 -5.58
CA ALA A 11 0.37 14.55 -6.73
C ALA A 11 0.57 15.77 -7.66
N GLU A 12 0.71 16.98 -7.13
CA GLU A 12 1.00 18.19 -7.90
C GLU A 12 2.33 18.07 -8.67
N LYS A 13 3.35 17.49 -8.01
CA LYS A 13 4.66 17.23 -8.60
C LYS A 13 4.69 16.01 -9.51
N LYS A 14 3.60 15.25 -9.61
CA LYS A 14 3.50 14.01 -10.38
C LYS A 14 4.62 13.04 -10.06
N LEU A 15 4.91 12.86 -8.76
CA LEU A 15 5.88 11.85 -8.34
C LEU A 15 5.42 10.47 -8.78
N ALA A 16 6.38 9.57 -8.99
CA ALA A 16 6.12 8.22 -9.48
C ALA A 16 5.13 7.46 -8.56
N TYR A 17 5.30 7.58 -7.24
CA TYR A 17 4.38 6.97 -6.29
C TYR A 17 4.39 7.67 -4.92
N VAL A 18 3.33 7.41 -4.15
CA VAL A 18 3.32 7.51 -2.68
C VAL A 18 3.26 6.11 -2.09
N HIS A 19 4.01 5.89 -1.01
CA HIS A 19 4.05 4.60 -0.32
C HIS A 19 3.41 4.75 1.06
N ILE A 20 2.26 4.13 1.25
CA ILE A 20 1.39 4.32 2.41
C ILE A 20 1.47 3.09 3.32
N MET A 21 1.63 3.33 4.62
CA MET A 21 1.44 2.30 5.64
C MET A 21 -0.03 2.33 6.11
N ASP A 22 -0.89 1.58 5.44
CA ASP A 22 -2.36 1.68 5.56
C ASP A 22 -3.00 0.64 6.50
N GLY A 23 -2.19 -0.21 7.12
CA GLY A 23 -2.62 -1.28 8.00
C GLY A 23 -2.43 -0.99 9.50
N LEU A 24 -3.17 -1.75 10.32
CA LEU A 24 -3.07 -1.70 11.79
C LEU A 24 -1.98 -2.63 12.36
N ALA A 25 -1.29 -3.38 11.50
CA ALA A 25 -0.44 -4.49 11.91
C ALA A 25 0.89 -4.04 12.56
N PHE A 26 1.47 -2.94 12.09
CA PHE A 26 2.74 -2.42 12.58
C PHE A 26 2.67 -0.90 12.74
N GLY A 27 3.09 -0.40 13.90
CA GLY A 27 3.17 1.04 14.18
C GLY A 27 1.86 1.74 14.53
N PHE A 28 0.70 1.07 14.42
CA PHE A 28 -0.57 1.66 14.81
C PHE A 28 -0.75 1.67 16.34
N HIS A 29 -0.67 2.85 16.93
CA HIS A 29 -0.73 3.06 18.38
C HIS A 29 -2.12 3.49 18.88
N LYS A 30 -3.17 3.41 18.04
CA LYS A 30 -4.58 3.71 18.39
C LYS A 30 -4.86 5.13 18.91
N LEU A 31 -3.95 6.09 18.67
CA LEU A 31 -4.14 7.49 19.10
C LEU A 31 -4.79 8.36 18.00
N GLY A 32 -5.33 7.74 16.95
CA GLY A 32 -6.01 8.42 15.85
C GLY A 32 -6.61 7.44 14.86
N GLU A 33 -7.42 7.97 13.96
CA GLU A 33 -7.99 7.19 12.87
C GLU A 33 -6.89 6.71 11.91
N PRO A 34 -6.96 5.44 11.45
CA PRO A 34 -5.99 4.93 10.49
C PRO A 34 -6.13 5.66 9.16
N PHE A 35 -5.00 6.00 8.57
CA PHE A 35 -4.96 6.55 7.23
C PHE A 35 -5.04 5.38 6.22
N THR A 36 -6.01 5.42 5.31
CA THR A 36 -6.26 4.32 4.38
C THR A 36 -5.77 4.62 2.96
N LEU A 37 -5.60 3.58 2.14
CA LEU A 37 -5.27 3.73 0.72
C LEU A 37 -6.36 4.48 -0.04
N LYS A 38 -7.62 4.21 0.27
CA LYS A 38 -8.75 4.93 -0.33
C LYS A 38 -8.65 6.43 -0.07
N MET A 39 -8.28 6.84 1.15
CA MET A 39 -8.06 8.25 1.47
C MET A 39 -6.92 8.84 0.63
N ALA A 40 -5.79 8.14 0.47
CA ALA A 40 -4.73 8.59 -0.44
C ALA A 40 -5.24 8.73 -1.89
N ARG A 41 -5.99 7.75 -2.38
CA ARG A 41 -6.52 7.75 -3.74
C ARG A 41 -7.45 8.94 -3.98
N ASP A 42 -8.37 9.20 -3.06
CA ASP A 42 -9.31 10.31 -3.14
C ASP A 42 -8.55 11.66 -3.18
N ILE A 43 -7.50 11.82 -2.35
CA ILE A 43 -6.65 13.03 -2.34
C ILE A 43 -5.88 13.21 -3.66
N ILE A 44 -5.33 12.14 -4.23
CA ILE A 44 -4.61 12.22 -5.50
C ILE A 44 -5.57 12.58 -6.64
N LYS A 45 -6.77 12.00 -6.66
CA LYS A 45 -7.81 12.32 -7.64
C LYS A 45 -8.30 13.77 -7.51
N GLU A 46 -8.36 14.32 -6.30
CA GLU A 46 -8.67 15.74 -6.08
C GLU A 46 -7.69 16.66 -6.83
N VAL A 47 -6.41 16.27 -6.89
CA VAL A 47 -5.34 17.07 -7.52
C VAL A 47 -5.16 16.78 -9.01
N GLN A 48 -5.22 15.51 -9.41
CA GLN A 48 -4.89 15.05 -10.77
C GLN A 48 -6.12 14.80 -11.65
N GLY A 49 -7.33 14.85 -11.07
CA GLY A 49 -8.57 14.46 -11.75
C GLY A 49 -8.59 12.98 -12.09
N GLU A 50 -9.24 12.63 -13.20
CA GLU A 50 -9.36 11.24 -13.65
C GLU A 50 -8.06 10.67 -14.27
N ASN A 51 -7.16 11.54 -14.74
CA ASN A 51 -5.88 11.12 -15.29
C ASN A 51 -4.81 11.03 -14.18
N VAL A 52 -4.99 10.06 -13.29
CA VAL A 52 -4.07 9.79 -12.19
C VAL A 52 -2.73 9.30 -12.74
N VAL A 53 -1.66 10.00 -12.37
CA VAL A 53 -0.26 9.69 -12.74
C VAL A 53 0.55 9.22 -11.54
N THR A 54 0.23 9.72 -10.33
CA THR A 54 0.93 9.32 -9.12
C THR A 54 0.34 8.03 -8.57
N SER A 55 1.13 6.95 -8.61
CA SER A 55 0.70 5.64 -8.15
C SER A 55 0.70 5.51 -6.62
N ILE A 56 -0.03 4.52 -6.10
CA ILE A 56 -0.08 4.18 -4.69
C ILE A 56 0.54 2.80 -4.49
N ILE A 57 1.51 2.72 -3.57
CA ILE A 57 2.01 1.47 -3.01
C ILE A 57 1.42 1.30 -1.61
N GLY A 58 0.62 0.25 -1.41
CA GLY A 58 0.11 -0.14 -0.09
C GLY A 58 1.08 -1.04 0.67
N ASN A 59 1.10 -0.94 1.99
CA ASN A 59 2.04 -1.65 2.86
C ASN A 59 1.47 -1.76 4.29
N CYS A 60 1.94 -2.77 5.03
CA CYS A 60 1.60 -3.12 6.42
C CYS A 60 0.67 -4.34 6.52
N GLY A 61 1.27 -5.54 6.50
CA GLY A 61 0.58 -6.78 6.87
C GLY A 61 -0.29 -7.40 5.78
N TYR A 62 -0.04 -7.09 4.52
CA TYR A 62 -0.74 -7.67 3.38
C TYR A 62 -0.48 -9.17 3.24
N THR A 63 -1.55 -9.92 2.93
CA THR A 63 -1.47 -11.26 2.33
C THR A 63 -1.58 -11.15 0.81
N LYS A 64 -1.46 -12.27 0.08
CA LYS A 64 -1.71 -12.30 -1.37
C LYS A 64 -3.14 -11.85 -1.68
N GLU A 65 -4.11 -12.38 -0.92
CA GLU A 65 -5.54 -12.16 -1.12
C GLU A 65 -5.90 -10.70 -0.90
N LYS A 66 -5.50 -10.14 0.26
CA LYS A 66 -5.75 -8.73 0.58
C LYS A 66 -5.05 -7.78 -0.39
N GLY A 67 -3.85 -8.14 -0.85
CA GLY A 67 -3.10 -7.32 -1.81
C GLY A 67 -3.80 -7.28 -3.16
N ASN A 68 -4.27 -8.43 -3.64
CA ASN A 68 -5.06 -8.52 -4.87
C ASN A 68 -6.38 -7.78 -4.74
N GLU A 69 -7.05 -7.87 -3.59
CA GLU A 69 -8.29 -7.14 -3.32
C GLU A 69 -8.06 -5.62 -3.44
N ALA A 70 -7.05 -5.07 -2.75
CA ALA A 70 -6.72 -3.64 -2.78
C ALA A 70 -6.33 -3.13 -4.17
N ILE A 71 -5.68 -3.96 -4.99
CA ILE A 71 -5.39 -3.61 -6.40
C ILE A 71 -6.69 -3.64 -7.22
N SER A 72 -7.50 -4.69 -7.06
CA SER A 72 -8.74 -4.85 -7.83
C SER A 72 -9.80 -3.79 -7.52
N SER A 73 -9.83 -3.26 -6.29
CA SER A 73 -10.69 -2.15 -5.90
C SER A 73 -10.20 -0.78 -6.39
N GLY A 74 -8.97 -0.69 -6.88
CA GLY A 74 -8.33 0.56 -7.31
C GLY A 74 -7.76 1.40 -6.17
N ASP A 75 -7.75 0.88 -4.94
CA ASP A 75 -7.21 1.56 -3.76
C ASP A 75 -5.68 1.62 -3.80
N ALA A 76 -5.01 0.62 -4.37
CA ALA A 76 -3.58 0.62 -4.66
C ALA A 76 -3.27 0.24 -6.11
N ASP A 77 -2.10 0.67 -6.59
CA ASP A 77 -1.55 0.20 -7.87
C ASP A 77 -0.53 -0.94 -7.66
N MET A 78 0.09 -0.97 -6.48
CA MET A 78 1.09 -1.95 -6.08
C MET A 78 1.02 -2.22 -4.58
N ILE A 79 1.54 -3.37 -4.15
CA ILE A 79 1.64 -3.75 -2.73
C ILE A 79 3.08 -4.12 -2.40
N ALA A 80 3.60 -3.55 -1.31
CA ALA A 80 4.90 -3.88 -0.78
C ALA A 80 4.79 -4.96 0.31
N TYR A 81 5.66 -5.96 0.22
CA TYR A 81 5.77 -7.06 1.19
C TYR A 81 7.16 -7.04 1.84
N GLY A 82 7.22 -6.81 3.15
CA GLY A 82 8.46 -6.83 3.93
C GLY A 82 8.79 -8.20 4.52
N ARG A 83 8.22 -8.50 5.70
CA ARG A 83 8.41 -9.78 6.42
C ARG A 83 8.24 -11.03 5.53
N PRO A 84 7.16 -11.16 4.72
CA PRO A 84 7.02 -12.31 3.83
C PRO A 84 8.20 -12.47 2.86
N TRP A 85 8.76 -11.38 2.36
CA TRP A 85 9.89 -11.40 1.44
C TRP A 85 11.21 -11.77 2.14
N ILE A 86 11.39 -11.37 3.40
CA ILE A 86 12.56 -11.75 4.20
C ILE A 86 12.61 -13.27 4.40
N ALA A 87 11.49 -13.90 4.77
CA ALA A 87 11.42 -15.35 4.96
C ALA A 87 11.35 -16.14 3.64
N ASN A 88 10.90 -15.52 2.56
CA ASN A 88 10.65 -16.18 1.27
C ASN A 88 11.28 -15.35 0.14
N PRO A 89 12.58 -15.55 -0.19
CA PRO A 89 13.23 -14.80 -1.27
C PRO A 89 12.60 -15.07 -2.65
N ASP A 90 11.85 -16.17 -2.77
CA ASP A 90 11.06 -16.60 -3.93
C ASP A 90 9.56 -16.23 -3.80
N LEU A 91 9.20 -15.23 -2.98
CA LEU A 91 7.80 -14.88 -2.66
C LEU A 91 6.89 -14.77 -3.89
N VAL A 92 7.37 -14.15 -4.97
CA VAL A 92 6.60 -14.00 -6.21
C VAL A 92 6.19 -15.34 -6.80
N TYR A 93 7.13 -16.29 -6.84
CA TYR A 93 6.85 -17.64 -7.32
C TYR A 93 5.85 -18.35 -6.40
N ARG A 94 6.03 -18.24 -5.08
CA ARG A 94 5.11 -18.84 -4.11
C ARG A 94 3.70 -18.28 -4.23
N PHE A 95 3.56 -16.97 -4.40
CA PHE A 95 2.27 -16.37 -4.68
C PHE A 95 1.69 -16.86 -6.00
N LYS A 96 2.48 -16.91 -7.07
CA LYS A 96 1.99 -17.36 -8.38
C LYS A 96 1.46 -18.80 -8.34
N GLU A 97 2.21 -19.71 -7.73
CA GLU A 97 1.91 -21.14 -7.69
C GLU A 97 1.11 -21.59 -6.45
N ASN A 98 0.71 -20.64 -5.59
CA ASN A 98 0.04 -20.90 -4.31
C ASN A 98 0.82 -21.86 -3.39
N VAL A 99 2.15 -21.71 -3.36
CA VAL A 99 3.02 -22.44 -2.42
C VAL A 99 2.93 -21.78 -1.04
N ALA A 100 2.86 -22.59 0.02
CA ALA A 100 2.85 -22.10 1.40
C ALA A 100 4.08 -21.22 1.70
N LEU A 101 3.87 -20.15 2.48
CA LEU A 101 4.95 -19.29 2.94
C LEU A 101 5.64 -19.87 4.16
N THR A 102 6.94 -19.68 4.25
CA THR A 102 7.69 -19.78 5.50
C THR A 102 7.39 -18.54 6.34
N GLU A 103 7.10 -18.77 7.62
CA GLU A 103 6.89 -17.69 8.58
C GLU A 103 8.23 -17.03 8.96
N VAL A 104 8.20 -15.74 9.25
CA VAL A 104 9.33 -15.08 9.90
C VAL A 104 9.27 -15.48 11.38
N GLU A 105 10.26 -16.23 11.86
CA GLU A 105 10.48 -16.35 13.30
C GLU A 105 10.80 -14.96 13.84
N GLY A 106 9.97 -14.48 14.78
CA GLY A 106 10.10 -13.19 15.45
C GLY A 106 10.65 -13.34 16.86
#